data_AF-A0A358BAL3-F1
#
_entry.id   AF-A0A358BAL3-F1
#
_cell.length_a   1.000
_cell.length_b   1.000
_cell.length_c   1.000
_cell.angle_alpha   90.00
_cell.angle_beta   90.00
_cell.angle_gamma   90.00
#
_symmetry.space_group_name_H-M   'P 1'
#
loop_
_entity.id
_entity.type
_entity.pdbx_description
1 polymer ?
#
loop_
_entity_poly.entity_id
_entity_poly.type
_entity_poly.pdbx_seq_one_letter_code
_entity_poly.pdbx_strand_id
1 'polypeptide(L)'
;MLPVPFDAAALAAAALEQKNKKQTAKVNSKAKQASIDIRKLHWPEVKDEDLWLLDAATKKRGGFSQVPRTLGLMINIVNNITKRMYGKSVPAGKTYLVLWMHHFSEGLVKIHSEADAAYEAGYDGQRNITTFRTHMKILQEIGFIDFRKGPKGPMQYVLMRSPYKVLKKLHAEKDKHGMQLVSNEEYAAVIERVNDIGSRDELED
;
A
#
# COMPACT_ATOMS: atom_id res chain seq x y z
N MET A 1 -28.91 -16.88 -35.63
CA MET A 1 -27.71 -16.33 -34.96
C MET A 1 -27.79 -14.83 -35.12
N LEU A 2 -28.23 -14.09 -34.10
CA LEU A 2 -28.28 -12.62 -34.16
C LEU A 2 -26.88 -12.06 -33.88
N PRO A 3 -26.43 -11.02 -34.60
CA PRO A 3 -25.11 -10.43 -34.39
C PRO A 3 -25.05 -9.72 -33.03
N VAL A 4 -23.98 -9.95 -32.28
CA VAL A 4 -23.68 -9.28 -31.03
C VAL A 4 -23.50 -7.78 -31.33
N PRO A 5 -24.15 -6.86 -30.58
CA PRO A 5 -24.03 -5.43 -30.86
C PRO A 5 -22.57 -4.97 -30.65
N PHE A 6 -22.02 -4.29 -31.66
CA PHE A 6 -20.72 -3.65 -31.60
C PHE A 6 -20.84 -2.39 -30.72
N ASP A 7 -20.41 -2.50 -29.47
CA ASP A 7 -20.47 -1.40 -28.52
C ASP A 7 -19.31 -0.42 -28.78
N ALA A 8 -19.60 0.59 -29.60
CA ALA A 8 -18.66 1.66 -29.93
C ALA A 8 -18.25 2.50 -28.70
N ALA A 9 -19.09 2.56 -27.66
CA ALA A 9 -18.78 3.29 -26.43
C ALA A 9 -17.72 2.56 -25.60
N ALA A 10 -17.82 1.22 -25.51
CA ALA A 10 -16.79 0.39 -24.87
C ALA A 10 -15.42 0.50 -25.58
N LEU A 11 -15.42 0.57 -26.92
CA LEU A 11 -14.19 0.74 -27.71
C LEU A 11 -13.55 2.12 -27.50
N ALA A 12 -14.37 3.17 -27.41
CA ALA A 12 -13.93 4.54 -27.15
C ALA A 12 -13.36 4.71 -25.73
N ALA A 13 -13.99 4.09 -24.72
CA ALA A 13 -13.50 4.08 -23.34
C ALA A 13 -12.14 3.37 -23.22
N ALA A 14 -11.98 2.20 -23.86
CA ALA A 14 -10.71 1.48 -23.88
C ALA A 14 -9.59 2.26 -24.59
N ALA A 15 -9.90 2.98 -25.67
CA ALA A 15 -8.94 3.83 -26.37
C ALA A 15 -8.48 5.03 -25.52
N LEU A 16 -9.41 5.64 -24.77
CA LEU A 16 -9.10 6.74 -23.85
C LEU A 16 -8.22 6.27 -22.68
N GLU A 17 -8.52 5.10 -22.11
CA GLU A 17 -7.73 4.47 -21.06
C GLU A 17 -6.29 4.15 -21.52
N GLN A 18 -6.14 3.61 -22.74
CA GLN A 18 -4.81 3.36 -23.32
C GLN A 18 -4.02 4.65 -23.55
N LYS A 19 -4.68 5.73 -23.97
CA LYS A 19 -4.05 7.04 -24.18
C LYS A 19 -3.56 7.61 -22.84
N ASN A 20 -4.36 7.50 -21.79
CA ASN A 20 -3.99 7.92 -20.43
C ASN A 20 -2.80 7.12 -19.90
N LYS A 21 -2.80 5.79 -20.04
CA LYS A 21 -1.67 4.92 -19.66
C LYS A 21 -0.35 5.32 -20.35
N LYS A 22 -0.39 5.60 -21.66
CA LYS A 22 0.79 6.05 -22.42
C LYS A 22 1.31 7.42 -21.96
N GLN A 23 0.41 8.34 -21.60
CA GLN A 23 0.77 9.66 -21.09
C GLN A 23 1.43 9.58 -19.71
N THR A 24 0.86 8.79 -18.79
CA THR A 24 1.43 8.53 -17.45
C THR A 24 2.81 7.89 -17.55
N ALA A 25 2.99 6.89 -18.43
CA ALA A 25 4.29 6.25 -18.65
C ALA A 25 5.36 7.24 -19.15
N LYS A 26 4.99 8.16 -20.05
CA LYS A 26 5.89 9.19 -20.57
C LYS A 26 6.31 10.20 -19.49
N VAL A 27 5.38 10.66 -18.65
CA VAL A 27 5.66 11.56 -17.52
C VAL A 27 6.62 10.91 -16.53
N ASN A 28 6.39 9.63 -16.20
CA ASN A 28 7.27 8.86 -15.32
C ASN A 28 8.70 8.74 -15.88
N SER A 29 8.87 8.62 -17.21
CA SER A 29 10.21 8.58 -17.82
C SER A 29 10.95 9.92 -17.72
N LYS A 30 10.24 11.05 -17.87
CA LYS A 30 10.84 12.39 -17.74
C LYS A 30 11.24 12.70 -16.30
N ALA A 31 10.36 12.38 -15.35
CA ALA A 31 10.65 12.53 -13.92
C ALA A 31 11.87 11.68 -13.51
N LYS A 32 11.95 10.43 -14.01
CA LYS A 32 13.11 9.56 -13.81
C LYS A 32 14.40 10.20 -14.35
N GLN A 33 14.37 10.74 -15.56
CA GLN A 33 15.54 11.39 -16.15
C GLN A 33 15.97 12.63 -15.35
N ALA A 34 15.02 13.50 -14.98
CA ALA A 34 15.30 14.67 -14.16
C ALA A 34 15.94 14.30 -12.81
N SER A 35 15.47 13.24 -12.16
CA SER A 35 16.09 12.74 -10.92
C SER A 35 17.52 12.22 -11.14
N ILE A 36 17.80 11.57 -12.27
CA ILE A 36 19.15 11.12 -12.63
C ILE A 36 20.07 12.32 -12.87
N ASP A 37 19.60 13.35 -13.57
CA ASP A 37 20.37 14.54 -13.89
C ASP A 37 20.73 15.33 -12.61
N ILE A 38 19.75 15.52 -11.71
CA ILE A 38 19.98 16.14 -10.38
C ILE A 38 20.98 15.32 -9.58
N ARG A 39 20.86 13.98 -9.56
CA ARG A 39 21.81 13.11 -8.84
C ARG A 39 23.23 13.28 -9.37
N LYS A 40 23.41 13.29 -10.69
CA LYS A 40 24.72 13.49 -11.33
C LYS A 40 25.29 14.88 -11.09
N LEU A 41 24.43 15.89 -11.01
CA LEU A 41 24.84 17.26 -10.70
C LEU A 41 25.41 17.38 -9.28
N HIS A 42 24.75 16.77 -8.29
CA HIS A 42 25.12 16.92 -6.87
C HIS A 42 26.11 15.86 -6.36
N TRP A 43 26.14 14.67 -6.97
CA TRP A 43 27.04 13.56 -6.61
C TRP A 43 27.72 12.96 -7.85
N PRO A 44 28.54 13.75 -8.58
CA PRO A 44 29.17 13.31 -9.82
C PRO A 44 30.14 12.13 -9.64
N GLU A 45 30.70 11.96 -8.44
CA GLU A 45 31.70 10.93 -8.11
C GLU A 45 31.09 9.56 -7.75
N VAL A 46 29.80 9.52 -7.42
CA VAL A 46 29.13 8.28 -6.98
C VAL A 46 28.85 7.39 -8.17
N LYS A 47 29.34 6.14 -8.12
CA LYS A 47 29.15 5.17 -9.19
C LYS A 47 27.83 4.41 -9.03
N ASP A 48 27.28 3.93 -10.14
CA ASP A 48 26.01 3.19 -10.13
C ASP A 48 26.09 1.88 -9.32
N GLU A 49 27.27 1.27 -9.23
CA GLU A 49 27.49 0.05 -8.44
C GLU A 49 27.26 0.30 -6.93
N ASP A 50 27.61 1.49 -6.45
CA ASP A 50 27.50 1.89 -5.05
C ASP A 50 26.04 2.25 -4.66
N LEU A 51 25.15 2.36 -5.65
CA LEU A 51 23.77 2.78 -5.45
C LEU A 51 22.80 1.61 -5.41
N TRP A 52 21.76 1.69 -4.58
CA TRP A 52 20.65 0.73 -4.58
C TRP A 52 19.65 1.01 -5.72
N LEU A 53 20.04 0.64 -6.93
CA LEU A 53 19.22 0.84 -8.13
C LEU A 53 18.31 -0.36 -8.39
N LEU A 54 17.00 -0.09 -8.33
CA LEU A 54 15.94 -1.02 -8.74
C LEU A 54 15.68 -0.83 -10.24
N ASP A 55 16.54 -1.37 -11.09
CA ASP A 55 16.34 -1.30 -12.54
C ASP A 55 15.76 -2.62 -13.07
N ALA A 56 14.52 -2.53 -13.57
CA ALA A 56 13.79 -3.62 -14.20
C ALA A 56 14.47 -4.16 -15.46
N ALA A 57 15.30 -3.35 -16.14
CA ALA A 57 16.01 -3.76 -17.34
C ALA A 57 17.25 -4.62 -17.04
N THR A 58 17.94 -4.37 -15.92
CA THR A 58 19.16 -5.11 -15.57
C THR A 58 18.90 -6.38 -14.75
N LYS A 59 17.71 -6.57 -14.15
CA LYS A 59 17.38 -7.73 -13.27
C LYS A 59 18.42 -8.01 -12.16
N LYS A 60 19.29 -7.05 -11.85
CA LYS A 60 20.53 -7.28 -11.08
C LYS A 60 20.34 -7.40 -9.57
N ARG A 61 19.15 -7.07 -9.03
CA ARG A 61 18.90 -7.08 -7.58
C ARG A 61 17.51 -7.66 -7.29
N GLY A 62 17.48 -8.79 -6.59
CA GLY A 62 16.27 -9.39 -6.01
C GLY A 62 16.05 -8.93 -4.57
N GLY A 63 14.93 -9.36 -3.95
CA GLY A 63 14.65 -9.10 -2.53
C GLY A 63 14.11 -7.70 -2.22
N PHE A 64 13.44 -7.04 -3.17
CA PHE A 64 12.66 -5.82 -2.93
C PHE A 64 11.17 -6.15 -2.98
N SER A 65 10.37 -5.43 -2.19
CA SER A 65 8.91 -5.50 -2.27
C SER A 65 8.35 -4.29 -3.00
N GLN A 66 7.30 -4.50 -3.79
CA GLN A 66 6.51 -3.43 -4.39
C GLN A 66 5.41 -3.02 -3.42
N VAL A 67 5.51 -1.79 -2.92
CA VAL A 67 4.55 -1.24 -1.96
C VAL A 67 3.92 0.04 -2.50
N PRO A 68 2.68 0.40 -2.09
CA PRO A 68 2.08 1.67 -2.48
C PRO A 68 2.94 2.85 -2.04
N ARG A 69 3.17 3.83 -2.92
CA ARG A 69 3.94 5.06 -2.58
C ARG A 69 3.26 5.92 -1.51
N THR A 70 1.99 5.64 -1.23
CA THR A 70 1.16 6.26 -0.19
C THR A 70 1.26 5.53 1.16
N LEU A 71 1.96 4.39 1.25
CA LEU A 71 2.00 3.55 2.46
C LEU A 71 2.42 4.32 3.72
N GLY A 72 3.34 5.29 3.61
CA GLY A 72 3.72 6.15 4.74
C GLY A 72 2.54 6.96 5.30
N LEU A 73 1.67 7.49 4.44
CA LEU A 73 0.43 8.16 4.86
C LEU A 73 -0.54 7.16 5.49
N MET A 74 -0.68 5.97 4.87
CA MET A 74 -1.56 4.91 5.38
C MET A 74 -1.19 4.49 6.80
N ILE A 75 0.11 4.32 7.08
CA ILE A 75 0.62 4.00 8.41
C ILE A 75 0.21 5.06 9.44
N ASN A 76 0.35 6.33 9.10
CA ASN A 76 -0.04 7.43 9.98
C ASN A 76 -1.56 7.45 10.23
N ILE A 77 -2.35 7.25 9.17
CA ILE A 77 -3.82 7.19 9.28
C ILE A 77 -4.25 6.02 10.16
N VAL A 78 -3.65 4.83 10.01
CA VAL A 78 -3.92 3.68 10.90
C VAL A 78 -3.67 4.06 12.36
N ASN A 79 -2.56 4.71 12.67
CA ASN A 79 -2.26 5.14 14.04
C ASN A 79 -3.29 6.17 14.56
N ASN A 80 -3.74 7.10 13.72
CA ASN A 80 -4.76 8.08 14.08
C ASN A 80 -6.14 7.43 14.31
N ILE A 81 -6.53 6.47 13.47
CA ILE A 81 -7.75 5.67 13.65
C ILE A 81 -7.72 4.97 15.00
N THR A 82 -6.63 4.29 15.35
CA THR A 82 -6.52 3.61 16.66
C THR A 82 -6.60 4.57 17.84
N LYS A 83 -6.02 5.78 17.70
CA LYS A 83 -6.14 6.83 18.72
C LYS A 83 -7.60 7.28 18.91
N ARG A 84 -8.37 7.40 17.82
CA ARG A 84 -9.81 7.73 17.88
C ARG A 84 -10.64 6.59 18.51
N MET A 85 -10.35 5.34 18.15
CA MET A 85 -11.09 4.17 18.64
C MET A 85 -10.84 3.85 20.11
N TYR A 86 -9.58 3.95 20.57
CA TYR A 86 -9.16 3.46 21.89
C TYR A 86 -8.65 4.55 22.84
N GLY A 87 -8.68 5.82 22.42
CA GLY A 87 -8.16 6.96 23.20
C GLY A 87 -6.62 7.02 23.30
N LYS A 88 -5.90 6.08 22.68
CA LYS A 88 -4.44 6.04 22.64
C LYS A 88 -3.94 5.51 21.29
N SER A 89 -2.80 6.01 20.84
CA SER A 89 -2.18 5.53 19.60
C SER A 89 -1.66 4.11 19.79
N VAL A 90 -2.11 3.18 18.95
CA VAL A 90 -1.60 1.82 18.88
C VAL A 90 -0.83 1.69 17.55
N PRO A 91 0.49 1.41 17.56
CA PRO A 91 1.33 1.47 16.37
C PRO A 91 1.17 0.25 15.45
N ALA A 92 -0.07 -0.06 15.07
CA ALA A 92 -0.42 -1.17 14.18
C ALA A 92 0.08 -0.97 12.74
N GLY A 93 0.38 0.28 12.35
CA GLY A 93 0.95 0.57 11.03
C GLY A 93 2.31 -0.09 10.78
N LYS A 94 3.12 -0.36 11.82
CA LYS A 94 4.37 -1.13 11.66
C LYS A 94 4.12 -2.58 11.26
N THR A 95 3.08 -3.21 11.82
CA THR A 95 2.64 -4.55 11.40
C THR A 95 2.19 -4.54 9.93
N TYR A 96 1.44 -3.50 9.54
CA TYR A 96 0.98 -3.35 8.17
C TYR A 96 2.13 -3.20 7.15
N LEU A 97 3.18 -2.45 7.53
CA LEU A 97 4.39 -2.31 6.72
C LEU A 97 5.06 -3.67 6.45
N VAL A 98 5.23 -4.49 7.49
CA VAL A 98 5.83 -5.83 7.33
C VAL A 98 4.99 -6.70 6.41
N LEU A 99 3.67 -6.68 6.54
CA LEU A 99 2.80 -7.44 5.63
C LEU A 99 3.00 -7.03 4.16
N TRP A 100 3.13 -5.73 3.88
CA TRP A 100 3.46 -5.24 2.54
C TRP A 100 4.84 -5.69 2.06
N MET A 101 5.83 -5.77 2.95
CA MET A 101 7.16 -6.27 2.60
C MET A 101 7.16 -7.76 2.24
N HIS A 102 6.22 -8.54 2.75
CA HIS A 102 6.06 -9.99 2.48
C HIS A 102 5.05 -10.30 1.37
N HIS A 103 4.44 -9.29 0.75
CA HIS A 103 3.46 -9.46 -0.31
C HIS A 103 4.14 -9.70 -1.67
N PHE A 104 3.67 -10.71 -2.42
CA PHE A 104 4.20 -11.08 -3.73
C PHE A 104 3.26 -10.74 -4.90
N SER A 105 2.51 -9.63 -4.78
CA SER A 105 1.60 -9.12 -5.82
C SER A 105 0.25 -9.83 -5.95
N GLU A 106 0.01 -11.03 -5.39
CA GLU A 106 -1.30 -11.73 -5.50
C GLU A 106 -2.32 -11.38 -4.39
N GLY A 107 -2.06 -10.33 -3.62
CA GLY A 107 -2.95 -9.92 -2.52
C GLY A 107 -2.87 -10.82 -1.28
N LEU A 108 -1.97 -11.81 -1.26
CA LEU A 108 -1.83 -12.78 -0.17
C LEU A 108 -0.42 -12.74 0.42
N VAL A 109 -0.36 -12.75 1.75
CA VAL A 109 0.86 -12.89 2.54
C VAL A 109 0.80 -14.21 3.29
N LYS A 110 1.92 -14.93 3.32
CA LYS A 110 2.07 -16.19 4.06
C LYS A 110 3.08 -16.00 5.18
N ILE A 111 2.60 -15.90 6.42
CA ILE A 111 3.46 -15.79 7.61
C ILE A 111 4.00 -17.19 7.94
N HIS A 112 5.31 -17.37 7.78
CA HIS A 112 5.99 -18.63 8.09
C HIS A 112 6.26 -18.81 9.59
N SER A 113 6.52 -17.70 10.28
CA SER A 113 6.80 -17.61 11.72
C SER A 113 6.24 -16.30 12.25
N GLU A 114 5.32 -16.36 13.22
CA GLU A 114 4.80 -15.14 13.87
C GLU A 114 5.87 -14.45 14.72
N ALA A 115 6.87 -15.20 15.21
CA ALA A 115 8.00 -14.64 15.94
C ALA A 115 8.86 -13.76 15.04
N ASP A 116 9.18 -14.25 13.84
CA ASP A 116 10.02 -13.53 12.87
C ASP A 116 9.27 -12.28 12.36
N ALA A 117 7.99 -12.43 12.00
CA ALA A 117 7.17 -11.31 11.58
C ALA A 117 6.99 -10.25 12.70
N ALA A 118 6.88 -10.67 13.96
CA ALA A 118 6.84 -9.75 15.09
C ALA A 118 8.17 -9.01 15.28
N TYR A 119 9.28 -9.73 15.16
CA TYR A 119 10.62 -9.16 15.27
C TYR A 119 10.90 -8.15 14.15
N GLU A 120 10.55 -8.48 12.90
CA GLU A 120 10.65 -7.56 11.76
C GLU A 120 9.80 -6.30 11.91
N ALA A 121 8.63 -6.41 12.56
CA ALA A 121 7.79 -5.26 12.89
C ALA A 121 8.37 -4.39 14.02
N GLY A 122 9.52 -4.80 14.58
CA GLY A 122 10.20 -4.14 15.68
C GLY A 122 9.57 -4.42 17.05
N TYR A 123 8.84 -5.52 17.21
CA TYR A 123 8.36 -5.96 18.52
C TYR A 123 9.37 -6.91 19.14
N ASP A 124 9.93 -6.51 20.28
CA ASP A 124 10.88 -7.29 21.06
C ASP A 124 10.31 -7.71 22.42
N GLY A 125 11.10 -8.51 23.14
CA GLY A 125 10.77 -8.96 24.49
C GLY A 125 9.68 -10.05 24.56
N GLN A 126 9.28 -10.37 25.80
CA GLN A 126 8.40 -11.51 26.11
C GLN A 126 6.98 -11.42 25.54
N ARG A 127 6.56 -10.22 25.11
CA ARG A 127 5.20 -9.96 24.59
C ARG A 127 5.17 -9.70 23.09
N ASN A 128 6.28 -9.89 22.36
CA ASN A 128 6.39 -9.60 20.93
C ASN A 128 5.24 -10.19 20.09
N ILE A 129 5.01 -11.51 20.17
CA ILE A 129 3.99 -12.23 19.42
C ILE A 129 2.59 -11.76 19.85
N THR A 130 2.37 -11.54 21.14
CA THR A 130 1.08 -11.05 21.66
C THR A 130 0.76 -9.65 21.13
N THR A 131 1.75 -8.75 21.10
CA THR A 131 1.62 -7.41 20.53
C THR A 131 1.34 -7.50 19.02
N PHE A 132 2.10 -8.30 18.29
CA PHE A 132 1.90 -8.53 16.86
C PHE A 132 0.48 -9.02 16.55
N ARG A 133 0.02 -10.06 17.25
CA ARG A 133 -1.35 -10.58 17.12
C ARG A 133 -2.42 -9.54 17.46
N THR A 134 -2.15 -8.67 18.42
CA THR A 134 -3.09 -7.58 18.78
C THR A 134 -3.22 -6.58 17.64
N HIS A 135 -2.10 -6.20 17.01
CA HIS A 135 -2.11 -5.29 15.87
C HIS A 135 -2.70 -5.91 14.61
N MET A 136 -2.45 -7.21 14.36
CA MET A 136 -3.12 -7.96 13.29
C MET A 136 -4.64 -7.92 13.44
N LYS A 137 -5.16 -8.15 14.66
CA LYS A 137 -6.60 -8.04 14.94
C LYS A 137 -7.14 -6.64 14.70
N ILE A 138 -6.40 -5.60 15.12
CA ILE A 138 -6.79 -4.21 14.86
C ILE A 138 -6.88 -3.96 13.35
N LEU A 139 -5.85 -4.33 12.57
CA LEU A 139 -5.84 -4.16 11.12
C LEU A 139 -7.00 -4.91 10.43
N GLN A 140 -7.41 -6.06 10.96
CA GLN A 140 -8.59 -6.78 10.50
C GLN A 140 -9.89 -6.05 10.88
N GLU A 141 -9.99 -5.54 12.11
CA GLU A 141 -11.14 -4.78 12.61
C GLU A 141 -11.41 -3.52 11.77
N ILE A 142 -10.36 -2.77 11.44
CA ILE A 142 -10.48 -1.58 10.57
C ILE A 142 -10.57 -1.93 9.07
N GLY A 143 -10.46 -3.21 8.71
CA GLY A 143 -10.71 -3.72 7.37
C GLY A 143 -9.55 -3.56 6.38
N PHE A 144 -8.33 -3.27 6.81
CA PHE A 144 -7.16 -3.23 5.92
C PHE A 144 -6.69 -4.62 5.50
N ILE A 145 -6.91 -5.61 6.35
CA ILE A 145 -6.55 -7.01 6.09
C ILE A 145 -7.67 -7.96 6.48
N ASP A 146 -7.57 -9.20 6.03
CA ASP A 146 -8.23 -10.34 6.67
C ASP A 146 -7.18 -11.42 6.92
N PHE A 147 -7.39 -12.33 7.87
CA PHE A 147 -6.49 -13.45 8.06
C PHE A 147 -7.21 -14.75 8.42
N ARG A 148 -6.55 -15.86 8.12
CA ARG A 148 -7.03 -17.22 8.38
C ARG A 148 -5.92 -18.07 8.98
N LYS A 149 -6.33 -19.04 9.80
CA LYS A 149 -5.42 -20.03 10.38
C LYS A 149 -4.82 -20.89 9.28
N GLY A 150 -3.59 -21.33 9.50
CA GLY A 150 -2.95 -22.36 8.70
C GLY A 150 -2.10 -23.30 9.58
N PRO A 151 -1.40 -24.26 8.97
CA PRO A 151 -0.56 -25.23 9.69
C PRO A 151 0.58 -24.62 10.52
N LYS A 152 1.00 -23.37 10.22
CA LYS A 152 2.10 -22.67 10.90
C LYS A 152 1.63 -21.68 11.96
N GLY A 153 0.33 -21.42 12.08
CA GLY A 153 -0.17 -20.51 13.11
C GLY A 153 -1.59 -19.98 12.86
N PRO A 154 -2.20 -19.34 13.87
CA PRO A 154 -3.54 -18.78 13.78
C PRO A 154 -3.68 -17.63 12.78
N MET A 155 -2.59 -16.93 12.43
CA MET A 155 -2.59 -15.79 11.50
C MET A 155 -1.72 -16.02 10.26
N GLN A 156 -1.59 -17.28 9.81
CA GLN A 156 -0.66 -17.63 8.73
C GLN A 156 -1.02 -17.00 7.38
N TYR A 157 -2.28 -17.08 6.95
CA TYR A 157 -2.70 -16.60 5.64
C TYR A 157 -3.35 -15.24 5.80
N VAL A 158 -2.73 -14.20 5.25
CA VAL A 158 -3.20 -12.82 5.39
C VAL A 158 -3.57 -12.27 4.02
N LEU A 159 -4.82 -11.89 3.86
CA LEU A 159 -5.34 -11.22 2.68
C LEU A 159 -5.16 -9.70 2.82
N MET A 160 -4.46 -9.10 1.87
CA MET A 160 -4.27 -7.65 1.76
C MET A 160 -5.43 -7.05 0.96
N ARG A 161 -6.16 -6.10 1.55
CA ARG A 161 -7.20 -5.36 0.84
C ARG A 161 -6.61 -4.10 0.21
N SER A 162 -7.29 -3.57 -0.83
CA SER A 162 -6.91 -2.27 -1.39
C SER A 162 -7.01 -1.20 -0.30
N PRO A 163 -5.89 -0.53 0.06
CA PRO A 163 -5.91 0.47 1.12
C PRO A 163 -6.79 1.68 0.77
N TYR A 164 -6.90 2.01 -0.52
CA TYR A 164 -7.69 3.15 -1.00
C TYR A 164 -9.19 2.93 -0.81
N LYS A 165 -9.68 1.73 -1.16
CA LYS A 165 -11.08 1.34 -0.96
C LYS A 165 -11.45 1.34 0.53
N VAL A 166 -10.53 0.87 1.37
CA VAL A 166 -10.71 0.87 2.83
C VAL A 166 -10.78 2.28 3.37
N LEU A 167 -9.86 3.17 2.97
CA LEU A 167 -9.89 4.57 3.40
C LEU A 167 -11.15 5.31 2.94
N LYS A 168 -11.56 5.14 1.67
CA LYS A 168 -12.80 5.73 1.14
C LYS A 168 -14.00 5.31 1.98
N LYS A 169 -14.07 4.03 2.34
CA LYS A 169 -15.12 3.49 3.23
C LYS A 169 -15.07 4.12 4.62
N LEU A 170 -13.90 4.12 5.28
CA LEU A 170 -13.72 4.66 6.63
C LEU A 170 -13.92 6.18 6.72
N HIS A 171 -13.79 6.88 5.59
CA HIS A 171 -14.09 8.29 5.45
C HIS A 171 -15.59 8.55 5.25
N ALA A 172 -16.26 7.74 4.41
CA ALA A 172 -17.69 7.87 4.15
C ALA A 172 -18.55 7.43 5.34
N GLU A 173 -18.13 6.38 6.05
CA GLU A 173 -18.87 5.82 7.16
C GLU A 173 -18.62 6.60 8.46
N LYS A 174 -19.69 6.75 9.25
CA LYS A 174 -19.62 7.24 10.61
C LYS A 174 -19.65 6.08 11.58
N ASP A 175 -18.87 6.17 12.64
CA ASP A 175 -18.92 5.21 13.74
C ASP A 175 -20.21 5.33 14.55
N LYS A 176 -20.35 4.47 15.56
CA LYS A 176 -21.49 4.45 16.50
C LYS A 176 -21.70 5.76 17.28
N HIS A 177 -20.73 6.67 17.28
CA HIS A 177 -20.78 7.98 17.92
C HIS A 177 -20.96 9.11 16.90
N GLY A 178 -21.19 8.78 15.62
CA GLY A 178 -21.38 9.75 14.55
C GLY A 178 -20.07 10.37 14.01
N MET A 179 -18.91 9.83 14.41
CA MET A 179 -17.58 10.33 14.05
C MET A 179 -17.00 9.53 12.89
N GLN A 180 -16.36 10.21 11.93
CA GLN A 180 -15.58 9.55 10.90
C GLN A 180 -14.25 9.06 11.47
N LEU A 181 -13.84 7.83 11.12
CA LEU A 181 -12.55 7.29 11.55
C LEU A 181 -11.39 7.90 10.78
N VAL A 182 -11.63 8.34 9.54
CA VAL A 182 -10.68 9.06 8.68
C VAL A 182 -11.22 10.47 8.41
N SER A 183 -10.43 11.50 8.78
CA SER A 183 -10.85 12.90 8.62
C SER A 183 -10.76 13.37 7.17
N ASN A 184 -11.41 14.51 6.87
CA ASN A 184 -11.31 15.16 5.57
C ASN A 184 -9.86 15.46 5.18
N GLU A 185 -9.07 15.95 6.13
CA GLU A 185 -7.66 16.34 5.91
C GLU A 185 -6.80 15.11 5.60
N GLU A 186 -7.02 14.01 6.33
CA GLU A 186 -6.31 12.75 6.09
C GLU A 186 -6.64 12.17 4.72
N TYR A 187 -7.92 12.18 4.35
CA TYR A 187 -8.36 11.67 3.06
C TYR A 187 -7.88 12.55 1.89
N ALA A 188 -7.95 13.88 2.05
CA ALA A 188 -7.43 14.85 1.08
C ALA A 188 -5.93 14.66 0.84
N ALA A 189 -5.12 14.48 1.90
CA ALA A 189 -3.68 14.23 1.77
C ALA A 189 -3.37 12.95 0.97
N VAL A 190 -4.20 11.91 1.09
CA VAL A 190 -4.06 10.70 0.28
C VAL A 190 -4.44 10.98 -1.17
N ILE A 191 -5.54 11.70 -1.44
CA ILE A 191 -5.96 12.05 -2.80
C ILE A 191 -4.89 12.89 -3.50
N GLU A 192 -4.36 13.92 -2.85
CA GLU A 192 -3.27 14.74 -3.38
C GLU A 192 -2.06 13.88 -3.72
N ARG A 193 -1.64 13.01 -2.79
CA ARG A 193 -0.49 12.14 -3.04
C ARG A 193 -0.71 11.15 -4.18
N VAL A 194 -1.92 10.61 -4.31
CA VAL A 194 -2.32 9.71 -5.40
C VAL A 194 -2.31 10.43 -6.74
N ASN A 195 -2.77 11.69 -6.77
CA ASN A 195 -2.71 12.55 -7.95
C ASN A 195 -1.26 12.80 -8.39
N ASP A 196 -0.37 13.13 -7.45
CA ASP A 196 1.04 13.43 -7.73
C ASP A 196 1.79 12.25 -8.35
N ILE A 197 1.44 11.03 -7.93
CA ILE A 197 2.08 9.81 -8.46
C ILE A 197 1.38 9.27 -9.71
N GLY A 198 0.29 9.91 -10.15
CA GLY A 198 -0.44 9.55 -11.36
C GLY A 198 -1.27 8.28 -11.25
N SER A 199 -1.78 7.94 -10.06
CA SER A 199 -2.52 6.70 -9.75
C SER A 199 -4.01 6.95 -9.44
N ARG A 200 -4.64 7.90 -10.13
CA ARG A 200 -6.03 8.35 -9.86
C ARG A 200 -7.07 7.24 -9.94
N ASP A 201 -6.82 6.29 -10.83
CA ASP A 201 -7.57 5.06 -11.08
C ASP A 201 -7.75 4.21 -9.81
N GLU A 202 -6.84 4.31 -8.84
CA GLU A 202 -6.97 3.61 -7.55
C GLU A 202 -8.10 4.14 -6.64
N LEU A 203 -8.64 5.32 -6.94
CA LEU A 203 -9.74 5.95 -6.18
C LEU A 203 -11.12 5.67 -6.79
N GLU A 204 -11.15 5.05 -7.97
CA GLU A 204 -12.37 4.64 -8.67
C GLU A 204 -12.95 3.33 -8.07
N ASP A 205 -14.24 3.07 -8.29
CA ASP A 205 -14.98 1.96 -7.66
C ASP A 205 -14.78 0.61 -8.38
#